data_AF-A0A2N7DDU1-F1
#
_entry.id   AF-A0A2N7DDU1-F1
#
_cell.length_a   1.000
_cell.length_b   1.000
_cell.length_c   1.000
_cell.angle_alpha   90.00
_cell.angle_beta   90.00
_cell.angle_gamma   90.00
#
_symmetry.space_group_name_H-M   'P 1'
#
loop_
_entity.id
_entity.type
_entity.pdbx_description
1 polymer ?
#
loop_
_entity_poly.entity_id
_entity_poly.type
_entity_poly.pdbx_seq_one_letter_code
_entity_poly.pdbx_strand_id
1 'polypeptide(L)'
;MGFRYKQFEAFTLVNSFEHRSYILSYHPQYDWTSWARVGVRLGGISGYTVDENKVQVGGITPVFAPTLTLHYKHFGFETALFNDVLVFSLKLMV
;
A
#
# COMPACT_ATOMS: atom_id res chain seq x y z
N MET A 1 -9.41 2.15 -3.94
CA MET A 1 -10.46 1.37 -3.22
C MET A 1 -9.90 -0.01 -2.91
N GLY A 2 -10.26 -0.60 -1.78
CA GLY A 2 -9.74 -1.93 -1.42
C GLY A 2 -10.33 -2.46 -0.12
N PHE A 3 -9.96 -3.70 0.20
CA PHE A 3 -10.36 -4.37 1.43
C PHE A 3 -9.14 -4.93 2.14
N ARG A 4 -9.25 -4.99 3.47
CA ARG A 4 -8.27 -5.62 4.36
C ARG A 4 -8.95 -6.71 5.14
N TYR A 5 -8.33 -7.88 5.19
CA TYR A 5 -8.71 -8.95 6.10
C TYR A 5 -7.48 -9.38 6.91
N LYS A 6 -7.54 -9.16 8.23
CA LYS A 6 -6.38 -9.31 9.12
C LYS A 6 -5.22 -8.42 8.64
N GLN A 7 -4.11 -9.02 8.22
CA GLN A 7 -2.93 -8.33 7.69
C GLN A 7 -2.85 -8.40 6.17
N PHE A 8 -3.76 -9.09 5.49
CA PHE A 8 -3.76 -9.15 4.03
C PHE A 8 -4.63 -8.04 3.45
N GLU A 9 -4.10 -7.34 2.46
CA GLU A 9 -4.76 -6.23 1.77
C GLU A 9 -4.80 -6.50 0.27
N ALA A 10 -5.96 -6.23 -0.32
CA ALA A 10 -6.17 -6.19 -1.75
C ALA A 10 -6.80 -4.84 -2.12
N PHE A 11 -6.14 -4.07 -2.97
CA PHE A 11 -6.62 -2.75 -3.33
C PHE A 11 -6.16 -2.32 -4.72
N THR A 12 -6.84 -1.30 -5.22
CA THR A 12 -6.53 -0.69 -6.51
C THR A 12 -6.28 0.80 -6.38
N LEU A 13 -5.34 1.29 -7.19
CA LEU A 13 -4.98 2.69 -7.35
C LEU A 13 -4.73 3.02 -8.83
N VAL A 14 -4.60 4.30 -9.14
CA VAL A 14 -4.05 4.76 -10.42
C VAL A 14 -2.58 5.06 -10.17
N ASN A 15 -1.68 4.45 -10.95
CA ASN A 15 -0.24 4.64 -10.79
C ASN A 15 0.24 5.95 -11.47
N SER A 16 1.54 6.23 -11.38
CA SER A 16 2.15 7.44 -11.97
C SER A 16 2.06 7.52 -13.50
N PHE A 17 1.70 6.43 -14.18
CA PHE A 17 1.55 6.33 -15.63
C PHE A 17 0.07 6.30 -16.05
N GLU A 18 -0.84 6.73 -15.17
CA GLU A 18 -2.28 6.77 -15.40
C GLU A 18 -2.93 5.38 -15.64
N HIS A 19 -2.21 4.30 -15.33
CA HIS A 19 -2.72 2.95 -15.42
C HIS A 19 -3.41 2.51 -14.12
N ARG A 20 -4.45 1.69 -14.27
CA ARG A 20 -5.11 1.03 -13.14
C ARG A 20 -4.22 -0.10 -12.63
N SER A 21 -3.73 0.04 -11.42
CA SER A 21 -2.92 -0.99 -10.75
C SER A 21 -3.73 -1.76 -9.72
N TYR A 22 -3.40 -3.05 -9.58
CA TYR A 22 -3.97 -3.93 -8.56
C TYR A 22 -2.86 -4.42 -7.65
N ILE A 23 -3.08 -4.33 -6.34
CA ILE A 23 -2.09 -4.66 -5.33
C ILE A 23 -2.65 -5.77 -4.45
N LEU A 24 -1.82 -6.79 -4.23
CA LEU A 24 -2.01 -7.81 -3.19
C LEU A 24 -0.82 -7.76 -2.26
N SER A 25 -1.06 -7.62 -0.97
CA SER A 25 0.02 -7.44 0.00
C SER A 25 -0.30 -7.97 1.39
N TYR A 26 0.76 -8.36 2.09
CA TYR A 26 0.80 -8.59 3.52
C TYR A 26 1.30 -7.31 4.21
N HIS A 27 0.58 -6.87 5.23
CA HIS A 27 0.75 -5.57 5.87
C HIS A 27 0.65 -5.67 7.40
N PRO A 28 1.72 -6.16 8.06
CA PRO A 28 1.86 -6.06 9.51
C PRO A 28 2.01 -4.60 9.93
N GLN A 29 1.29 -4.24 10.99
CA GLN A 29 1.33 -2.92 11.62
C GLN A 29 1.47 -3.09 13.12
N TYR A 30 2.15 -2.13 13.75
CA TYR A 30 2.43 -2.09 15.18
C TYR A 30 2.09 -0.71 15.71
N ASP A 31 1.45 -0.65 16.87
CA ASP A 31 1.20 0.60 17.57
C ASP A 31 2.54 1.18 18.05
N TRP A 32 2.86 2.37 17.57
CA TRP A 32 4.06 3.10 18.00
C TRP A 32 3.71 4.09 19.11
N THR A 33 2.60 4.80 18.95
CA THR A 33 2.02 5.69 19.97
C THR A 33 0.50 5.50 19.99
N SER A 34 -0.19 6.12 20.95
CA SER A 34 -1.65 6.06 21.04
C SER A 34 -2.38 6.62 19.81
N TRP A 35 -1.71 7.43 18.99
CA TRP A 35 -2.25 8.08 17.78
C TRP A 35 -1.52 7.67 16.49
N ALA A 36 -0.51 6.78 16.55
CA ALA A 36 0.27 6.38 15.39
C ALA A 36 0.61 4.89 15.35
N ARG A 37 0.52 4.31 14.15
CA ARG A 37 1.00 2.96 13.83
C ARG A 37 2.07 3.02 12.76
N VAL A 38 3.06 2.16 12.89
CA VAL A 38 4.08 1.92 11.86
C VAL A 38 3.93 0.51 11.31
N GLY A 39 4.24 0.33 10.04
CA GLY A 39 4.13 -0.97 9.41
C GLY A 39 4.93 -1.06 8.14
N VAL A 40 4.98 -2.25 7.57
CA VAL A 40 5.60 -2.49 6.27
C VAL A 40 4.62 -3.27 5.42
N ARG A 41 4.43 -2.83 4.18
CA ARG A 41 3.64 -3.53 3.18
C ARG A 41 4.57 -4.31 2.25
N LEU A 42 4.31 -5.61 2.15
CA LEU A 42 5.07 -6.56 1.34
C LEU A 42 4.11 -7.24 0.35
N GLY A 43 4.37 -7.16 -0.94
CA GLY A 43 3.42 -7.72 -1.90
C GLY A 43 3.82 -7.58 -3.36
N GLY A 44 2.82 -7.60 -4.22
CA GLY A 44 2.96 -7.38 -5.66
C GLY A 44 1.95 -6.37 -6.16
N ILE A 45 2.37 -5.56 -7.13
CA ILE A 45 1.52 -4.63 -7.88
C ILE A 45 1.57 -4.97 -9.37
N SER A 46 0.42 -4.96 -10.03
CA SER A 46 0.30 -5.10 -11.49
C SER A 46 0.00 -3.75 -12.17
N GLY A 47 0.03 -3.74 -13.50
CA GLY A 47 -0.32 -2.56 -14.30
C GLY A 47 0.87 -1.69 -14.68
N TYR A 48 2.09 -2.23 -14.60
CA TYR A 48 3.30 -1.65 -15.17
C TYR A 48 3.74 -2.47 -16.39
N THR A 49 4.29 -1.80 -17.38
CA THR A 49 5.02 -2.40 -18.50
C THR A 49 6.50 -2.62 -18.11
N VAL A 50 7.21 -3.45 -18.88
CA VAL A 50 8.65 -3.73 -18.61
C VAL A 50 9.50 -2.47 -18.71
N ASP A 51 9.10 -1.54 -19.58
CA ASP A 51 9.80 -0.28 -19.79
C ASP A 51 9.58 0.70 -18.62
N GLU A 52 8.39 0.70 -18.02
CA GLU A 52 8.05 1.51 -16.85
C GLU A 52 8.66 0.95 -15.56
N ASN A 53 8.71 -0.38 -15.42
CA ASN A 53 9.32 -1.02 -14.27
C ASN A 53 10.12 -2.27 -14.66
N LYS A 54 11.45 -2.12 -14.70
CA LYS A 54 12.37 -3.21 -15.06
C LYS A 54 12.45 -4.33 -14.02
N VAL A 55 11.94 -4.13 -12.80
CA VAL A 55 12.04 -5.07 -11.67
C VAL A 55 10.83 -6.00 -11.60
N GLN A 56 10.03 -6.08 -12.66
CA GLN A 56 8.83 -6.92 -12.70
C GLN A 56 9.11 -8.35 -13.18
N VAL A 57 8.36 -9.31 -12.64
CA VAL A 57 8.36 -10.71 -13.10
C VAL A 57 6.94 -11.07 -13.51
N GLY A 58 6.73 -11.41 -14.79
CA GLY A 58 5.41 -11.75 -15.31
C GLY A 58 4.37 -10.62 -15.22
N GLY A 59 4.80 -9.35 -15.30
CA GLY A 59 3.91 -8.18 -15.17
C GLY A 59 3.53 -7.83 -13.72
N ILE A 60 4.19 -8.45 -12.73
CA ILE A 60 4.04 -8.13 -11.31
C ILE A 60 5.34 -7.51 -10.80
N THR A 61 5.24 -6.29 -10.29
CA THR A 61 6.33 -5.58 -9.62
C THR A 61 6.28 -5.88 -8.11
N PRO A 62 7.41 -6.19 -7.47
CA PRO A 62 7.45 -6.37 -6.02
C PRO A 62 7.22 -5.05 -5.29
N VAL A 63 6.41 -5.09 -4.24
CA VAL A 63 6.12 -3.98 -3.35
C VAL A 63 6.81 -4.22 -2.02
N PHE A 64 7.68 -3.29 -1.64
CA PHE A 64 8.17 -3.09 -0.28
C PHE A 64 7.90 -1.64 0.06
N ALA A 65 6.99 -1.38 1.00
CA ALA A 65 6.61 -0.01 1.34
C ALA A 65 6.51 0.18 2.86
N PRO A 66 7.41 0.96 3.50
CA PRO A 66 7.19 1.40 4.86
C PRO A 66 5.95 2.29 4.93
N THR A 67 5.23 2.17 6.03
CA THR A 67 3.95 2.87 6.25
C THR A 67 3.93 3.55 7.61
N LEU A 68 3.27 4.71 7.64
CA LEU A 68 2.89 5.41 8.85
C LEU A 68 1.39 5.68 8.78
N THR A 69 0.65 5.21 9.75
CA THR A 69 -0.78 5.53 9.92
C THR A 69 -0.95 6.43 11.13
N LEU A 70 -1.54 7.59 10.91
CA LEU A 70 -2.02 8.48 11.97
C LEU A 70 -3.49 8.17 12.20
N HIS A 71 -3.92 7.94 13.43
CA HIS A 71 -5.31 7.60 13.71
C HIS A 71 -5.92 8.44 14.83
N TYR A 72 -7.20 8.74 14.66
CA TYR A 72 -8.04 9.39 15.65
C TYR A 72 -9.44 8.77 15.62
N LYS A 73 -9.83 8.13 16.72
CA LYS A 73 -11.08 7.35 16.83
C LYS A 73 -11.18 6.31 15.70
N HIS A 74 -12.21 6.40 14.86
CA HIS A 74 -12.48 5.48 13.75
C HIS A 74 -11.86 5.92 12.41
N PHE A 75 -11.06 6.98 12.39
CA PHE A 75 -10.42 7.48 11.17
C PHE A 75 -8.90 7.31 11.24
N GLY A 76 -8.32 6.79 10.17
CA GLY A 76 -6.88 6.68 9.97
C GLY A 76 -6.46 7.36 8.67
N PHE A 77 -5.35 8.08 8.70
CA PHE A 77 -4.64 8.56 7.52
C PHE A 77 -3.33 7.81 7.41
N GLU A 78 -3.16 7.04 6.35
CA GLU A 78 -1.93 6.30 6.08
C GLU A 78 -1.15 6.94 4.94
N THR A 79 0.16 7.06 5.15
CA THR A 79 1.14 7.34 4.11
C THR A 79 2.03 6.11 3.93
N ALA A 80 2.31 5.78 2.68
CA ALA A 80 3.17 4.66 2.31
C ALA A 80 4.12 5.09 1.20
N LEU A 81 5.40 4.74 1.34
CA LEU A 81 6.41 4.99 0.32
C LEU A 81 6.62 3.71 -0.49
N PHE A 82 6.06 3.66 -1.69
CA PHE A 82 6.41 2.64 -2.68
C PHE A 82 7.74 3.03 -3.32
N ASN A 83 8.40 2.11 -4.03
CA ASN A 83 9.73 2.32 -4.61
C ASN A 83 9.88 3.65 -5.39
N ASP A 84 8.81 4.09 -6.03
CA ASP A 84 8.75 5.27 -6.90
C ASP A 84 7.51 6.16 -6.66
N VAL A 85 6.63 5.80 -5.72
CA VAL A 85 5.33 6.50 -5.52
C VAL A 85 5.03 6.70 -4.03
N LEU A 86 4.65 7.93 -3.66
CA LEU A 86 4.01 8.20 -2.37
C LEU A 86 2.51 7.95 -2.48
N VAL A 87 2.01 7.01 -1.69
CA VAL A 87 0.60 6.63 -1.66
C VAL A 87 -0.03 7.10 -0.37
N PHE A 88 -1.12 7.86 -0.49
CA PHE A 88 -1.94 8.30 0.62
C PHE A 88 -3.25 7.52 0.66
N SER A 89 -3.70 7.15 1.85
CA SER A 89 -4.93 6.38 2.01
C SER A 89 -5.70 6.83 3.25
N LEU A 90 -6.98 7.09 3.07
CA LEU A 90 -7.91 7.28 4.17
C LEU A 90 -8.51 5.92 4.56
N LYS A 91 -8.44 5.59 5.85
CA LYS A 91 -8.91 4.33 6.42
C LYS A 91 -10.06 4.59 7.38
N LEU A 92 -11.13 3.82 7.22
CA LEU A 92 -12.14 3.65 8.26
C LEU A 92 -11.66 2.51 9.16
N MET A 93 -11.42 2.79 10.42
CA MET A 93 -10.99 1.83 11.44
C MET A 93 -12.22 1.37 12.21
N VAL A 94 -12.69 0.17 11.88
CA VAL A 94 -13.81 -0.53 12.54
C VAL A 94 -13.28 -1.74 13.29
#